data_AF-A0A1C6QPQ4-F1
#
_entry.id   AF-A0A1C6QPQ4-F1
#
_cell.length_a   1.000
_cell.length_b   1.000
_cell.length_c   1.000
_cell.angle_alpha   90.00
_cell.angle_beta   90.00
_cell.angle_gamma   90.00
#
_symmetry.space_group_name_H-M   'P 1'
#
loop_
_entity.id
_entity.type
_entity.pdbx_description
1 polymer ?
#
loop_
_entity_poly.entity_id
_entity_poly.type
_entity_poly.pdbx_seq_one_letter_code
_entity_poly.pdbx_strand_id
1 'polypeptide(L)'
;MDREAFAALQGDEGQALLASLEDYRPEDELAVATRLRRGHPPELVSAALAQARLRQRAVAKFGARDAARMYFTPDGLEQSTRAAVAEYRAARFAGGDGEPGVRELADLCCGIGGDAIALARAGVRVLAVDRDPLTCDVARANAAALGLADRIEVRCQDVGDADISGMDAVFADPARRGGRGRIFDPEAYSPPLSWAVEVAGRVSRAALKVAPGIPHEAVPHDASAEWISVGGEVKEAVLWFGEIPDSGTGSATETPPVRATLLPGPHTLSSRGLPDPPAGPMGRYLYEPDGAVVRAHLVAEAAEQLGGHLIDPTIAYVTGDEAHVSPYATGYEITDVLPFNLKRLRAVLRDRGVGTATIKKRGSAVDPAELRKKLRLEGPGSCTVFLTRVAGAPTMLLGHPLRSGPAA
;
A
#
# COMPACT_ATOMS: atom_id res chain seq x y z
N MET A 1 -18.05 11.91 13.78
CA MET A 1 -19.41 11.83 13.25
C MET A 1 -20.02 10.59 13.85
N ASP A 2 -21.16 10.71 14.51
CA ASP A 2 -21.94 9.57 15.00
C ASP A 2 -22.96 9.13 13.93
N ARG A 3 -23.77 8.11 14.27
CA ARG A 3 -24.76 7.54 13.35
C ARG A 3 -25.93 8.48 13.06
N GLU A 4 -26.31 9.35 13.99
CA GLU A 4 -27.40 10.30 13.80
C GLU A 4 -27.00 11.39 12.82
N ALA A 5 -25.82 11.99 13.02
CA ALA A 5 -25.23 12.94 12.09
C ALA A 5 -24.99 12.31 10.71
N PHE A 6 -24.61 11.03 10.65
CA PHE A 6 -24.46 10.31 9.39
C PHE A 6 -25.80 10.11 8.67
N ALA A 7 -26.84 9.65 9.37
CA ALA A 7 -28.17 9.49 8.81
C ALA A 7 -28.74 10.83 8.30
N ALA A 8 -28.51 11.92 9.04
CA ALA A 8 -28.90 13.27 8.63
C ALA A 8 -28.19 13.72 7.33
N LEU A 9 -26.93 13.32 7.12
CA LEU A 9 -26.24 13.57 5.85
C LEU A 9 -26.87 12.85 4.67
N GLN A 10 -27.45 11.67 4.88
CA GLN A 10 -28.09 10.90 3.80
C GLN A 10 -29.47 11.42 3.40
N GLY A 11 -30.11 12.23 4.26
CA GLY A 11 -31.39 12.88 3.93
C GLY A 11 -31.25 14.02 2.92
N ASP A 12 -32.38 14.47 2.36
CA ASP A 12 -32.42 15.47 1.28
C ASP A 12 -31.65 16.76 1.61
N GLU A 13 -31.81 17.29 2.84
CA GLU A 13 -31.11 18.47 3.31
C GLU A 13 -29.59 18.25 3.36
N GLY A 14 -29.16 17.09 3.86
CA GLY A 14 -27.76 16.68 3.91
C GLY A 14 -27.14 16.52 2.52
N GLN A 15 -27.88 15.91 1.58
CA GLN A 15 -27.45 15.78 0.19
C GLN A 15 -27.30 17.15 -0.49
N ALA A 16 -28.26 18.05 -0.29
CA ALA A 16 -28.18 19.42 -0.82
C ALA A 16 -26.97 20.18 -0.26
N LEU A 17 -26.70 20.04 1.04
CA LEU A 17 -25.52 20.60 1.69
C LEU A 17 -24.22 20.04 1.09
N LEU A 18 -24.11 18.72 0.95
CA LEU A 18 -22.93 18.09 0.36
C LEU A 18 -22.70 18.53 -1.09
N ALA A 19 -23.74 18.66 -1.90
CA ALA A 19 -23.66 19.18 -3.26
C ALA A 19 -23.18 20.64 -3.28
N SER A 20 -23.65 21.48 -2.36
CA SER A 20 -23.20 22.87 -2.24
C SER A 20 -21.72 23.03 -1.83
N LEU A 21 -21.07 21.94 -1.40
CA LEU A 21 -19.68 21.89 -0.94
C LEU A 21 -18.74 21.20 -1.95
N GLU A 22 -19.16 20.96 -3.20
CA GLU A 22 -18.31 20.32 -4.22
C GLU A 22 -17.01 21.12 -4.47
N ASP A 23 -17.12 22.45 -4.57
CA ASP A 23 -15.99 23.38 -4.75
C ASP A 23 -15.44 23.94 -3.42
N TYR A 24 -15.71 23.27 -2.30
CA TYR A 24 -15.26 23.69 -0.99
C TYR A 24 -13.74 23.85 -0.92
N ARG A 25 -13.25 24.95 -0.34
CA ARG A 25 -11.82 25.13 -0.04
C ARG A 25 -11.60 25.21 1.46
N PRO A 26 -10.64 24.46 2.04
CA PRO A 26 -10.36 24.49 3.47
C PRO A 26 -10.05 25.89 4.03
N GLU A 27 -9.51 26.79 3.22
CA GLU A 27 -9.24 28.18 3.60
C GLU A 27 -10.51 29.02 3.84
N ASP A 28 -11.64 28.65 3.25
CA ASP A 28 -12.93 29.37 3.37
C ASP A 28 -13.82 28.81 4.50
N GLU A 29 -13.33 27.81 5.26
CA GLU A 29 -14.14 26.99 6.16
C GLU A 29 -14.99 27.79 7.13
N LEU A 30 -14.39 28.79 7.80
CA LEU A 30 -15.09 29.60 8.79
C LEU A 30 -16.24 30.40 8.15
N ALA A 31 -15.98 31.02 7.01
CA ALA A 31 -16.98 31.83 6.30
C ALA A 31 -18.13 30.94 5.79
N VAL A 32 -17.80 29.77 5.22
CA VAL A 32 -18.77 28.79 4.75
C VAL A 32 -19.62 28.27 5.91
N ALA A 33 -18.99 27.86 7.03
CA ALA A 33 -19.69 27.37 8.20
C ALA A 33 -20.66 28.40 8.79
N THR A 34 -20.22 29.66 8.95
CA THR A 34 -21.06 30.75 9.46
C THR A 34 -22.25 31.02 8.55
N ARG A 35 -22.07 30.95 7.22
CA ARG A 35 -23.16 31.12 6.26
C ARG A 35 -24.18 29.98 6.36
N LEU A 36 -23.73 28.73 6.33
CA LEU A 36 -24.60 27.56 6.31
C LEU A 36 -25.40 27.39 7.62
N ARG A 37 -24.79 27.72 8.77
CA ARG A 37 -25.46 27.65 10.08
C ARG A 37 -26.66 28.59 10.25
N ARG A 38 -26.87 29.54 9.33
CA ARG A 38 -28.06 30.41 9.34
C ARG A 38 -29.31 29.69 8.83
N GLY A 39 -29.14 28.67 8.00
CA GLY A 39 -30.23 27.95 7.35
C GLY A 39 -30.33 26.47 7.70
N HIS A 40 -29.35 25.93 8.43
CA HIS A 40 -29.21 24.48 8.68
C HIS A 40 -28.78 24.19 10.12
N PRO A 41 -29.13 23.01 10.67
CA PRO A 41 -28.66 22.58 11.98
C PRO A 41 -27.12 22.60 12.10
N PRO A 42 -26.54 23.14 13.19
CA PRO A 42 -25.09 23.26 13.33
C PRO A 42 -24.31 21.94 13.22
N GLU A 43 -24.91 20.84 13.69
CA GLU A 43 -24.33 19.50 13.64
C GLU A 43 -24.29 18.97 12.22
N LEU A 44 -25.37 19.15 11.44
CA LEU A 44 -25.44 18.77 10.03
C LEU A 44 -24.41 19.54 9.19
N VAL A 45 -24.28 20.85 9.41
CA VAL A 45 -23.25 21.67 8.74
C VAL A 45 -21.84 21.17 9.08
N SER A 46 -21.59 20.84 10.34
CA SER A 46 -20.27 20.36 10.79
C SER A 46 -19.95 18.98 10.20
N ALA A 47 -20.94 18.09 10.11
CA ALA A 47 -20.82 16.79 9.46
C ALA A 47 -20.55 16.94 7.95
N ALA A 48 -21.25 17.84 7.25
CA ALA A 48 -21.09 18.07 5.82
C ALA A 48 -19.70 18.63 5.48
N LEU A 49 -19.22 19.61 6.25
CA LEU A 49 -17.86 20.16 6.10
C LEU A 49 -16.78 19.12 6.41
N ALA A 50 -16.97 18.31 7.46
CA ALA A 50 -16.08 17.20 7.75
C ALA A 50 -16.02 16.21 6.60
N GLN A 51 -17.17 15.91 5.99
CA GLN A 51 -17.25 14.98 4.89
C GLN A 51 -16.60 15.54 3.61
N ALA A 52 -16.81 16.81 3.27
CA ALA A 52 -16.12 17.49 2.18
C ALA A 52 -14.58 17.40 2.32
N ARG A 53 -14.03 17.65 3.51
CA ARG A 53 -12.59 17.48 3.78
C ARG A 53 -12.11 16.04 3.58
N LEU A 54 -12.91 15.07 4.02
CA LEU A 54 -12.56 13.65 3.86
C LEU A 54 -12.59 13.25 2.39
N ARG A 55 -13.57 13.69 1.60
CA ARG A 55 -13.64 13.45 0.15
C ARG A 55 -12.42 13.99 -0.58
N GLN A 56 -11.95 15.19 -0.25
CA GLN A 56 -10.71 15.76 -0.82
C GLN A 56 -9.48 14.89 -0.52
N ARG A 57 -9.33 14.44 0.73
CA ARG A 57 -8.25 13.53 1.12
C ARG A 57 -8.39 12.15 0.44
N ALA A 58 -9.62 11.69 0.22
CA ALA A 58 -9.92 10.39 -0.36
C ALA A 58 -9.56 10.27 -1.84
N VAL A 59 -9.44 11.39 -2.57
CA VAL A 59 -9.02 11.41 -3.98
C VAL A 59 -7.73 10.61 -4.20
N ALA A 60 -6.76 10.71 -3.29
CA ALA A 60 -5.50 9.99 -3.40
C ALA A 60 -5.62 8.46 -3.28
N LYS A 61 -6.70 7.95 -2.67
CA LYS A 61 -6.94 6.51 -2.50
C LYS A 61 -8.00 5.96 -3.46
N PHE A 62 -9.03 6.74 -3.78
CA PHE A 62 -10.22 6.28 -4.51
C PHE A 62 -10.42 6.97 -5.87
N GLY A 63 -9.58 7.95 -6.21
CA GLY A 63 -9.80 8.81 -7.38
C GLY A 63 -10.93 9.81 -7.18
N ALA A 64 -10.94 10.87 -7.98
CA ALA A 64 -11.86 12.00 -7.79
C ALA A 64 -13.34 11.60 -7.91
N ARG A 65 -13.66 10.73 -8.88
CA ARG A 65 -15.04 10.33 -9.19
C ARG A 65 -15.72 9.59 -8.02
N ASP A 66 -15.05 8.61 -7.44
CA ASP A 66 -15.62 7.83 -6.34
C ASP A 66 -15.55 8.60 -5.03
N ALA A 67 -14.42 9.29 -4.77
CA ALA A 67 -14.28 10.12 -3.58
C ALA A 67 -15.37 11.19 -3.47
N ALA A 68 -15.80 11.78 -4.59
CA ALA A 68 -16.88 12.77 -4.60
C ALA A 68 -18.26 12.20 -4.18
N ARG A 69 -18.49 10.89 -4.35
CA ARG A 69 -19.78 10.23 -4.10
C ARG A 69 -19.81 9.48 -2.78
N MET A 70 -18.67 8.90 -2.39
CA MET A 70 -18.54 8.09 -1.18
C MET A 70 -18.62 8.94 0.10
N TYR A 71 -18.82 8.23 1.20
CA TYR A 71 -18.81 8.70 2.57
C TYR A 71 -17.63 8.07 3.30
N PHE A 72 -17.07 8.84 4.22
CA PHE A 72 -15.87 8.45 4.95
C PHE A 72 -16.00 8.78 6.44
N THR A 73 -15.38 7.97 7.27
CA THR A 73 -14.96 8.38 8.62
C THR A 73 -13.45 8.66 8.59
N PRO A 74 -12.89 9.42 9.55
CA PRO A 74 -11.44 9.62 9.62
C PRO A 74 -10.68 8.29 9.64
N ASP A 75 -11.09 7.36 10.51
CA ASP A 75 -10.47 6.05 10.67
C ASP A 75 -10.70 5.17 9.42
N GLY A 76 -11.92 5.15 8.89
CA GLY A 76 -12.26 4.40 7.69
C GLY A 76 -11.43 4.84 6.47
N LEU A 77 -11.23 6.15 6.28
CA LEU A 77 -10.37 6.67 5.21
C LEU A 77 -8.90 6.35 5.47
N GLU A 78 -8.43 6.43 6.72
CA GLU A 78 -7.03 6.13 7.05
C GLU A 78 -6.70 4.66 6.79
N GLN A 79 -7.61 3.75 7.18
CA GLN A 79 -7.43 2.31 7.12
C GLN A 79 -7.77 1.70 5.76
N SER A 80 -8.56 2.38 4.92
CA SER A 80 -9.01 1.80 3.66
C SER A 80 -7.87 1.38 2.72
N THR A 81 -8.11 0.28 2.01
CA THR A 81 -7.28 -0.13 0.87
C THR A 81 -7.33 0.93 -0.24
N ARG A 82 -6.21 1.13 -0.94
CA ARG A 82 -6.16 1.99 -2.13
C ARG A 82 -6.88 1.29 -3.28
N ALA A 83 -7.63 2.02 -4.11
CA ALA A 83 -8.38 1.46 -5.23
C ALA A 83 -7.53 0.54 -6.11
N ALA A 84 -6.33 0.96 -6.51
CA ALA A 84 -5.44 0.13 -7.33
C ALA A 84 -5.10 -1.24 -6.70
N VAL A 85 -4.98 -1.32 -5.38
CA VAL A 85 -4.68 -2.57 -4.67
C VAL A 85 -5.95 -3.43 -4.53
N ALA A 86 -7.08 -2.80 -4.21
CA ALA A 86 -8.38 -3.45 -4.13
C ALA A 86 -8.80 -4.03 -5.50
N GLU A 87 -8.59 -3.28 -6.57
CA GLU A 87 -8.84 -3.68 -7.96
C GLU A 87 -7.93 -4.83 -8.40
N TYR A 88 -6.64 -4.78 -8.05
CA TYR A 88 -5.71 -5.89 -8.29
C TYR A 88 -6.20 -7.17 -7.60
N ARG A 89 -6.58 -7.09 -6.32
CA ARG A 89 -7.10 -8.24 -5.57
C ARG A 89 -8.42 -8.75 -6.16
N ALA A 90 -9.33 -7.85 -6.53
CA ALA A 90 -10.59 -8.21 -7.15
C ALA A 90 -10.39 -8.94 -8.48
N ALA A 91 -9.43 -8.48 -9.31
CA ALA A 91 -9.08 -9.15 -10.56
C ALA A 91 -8.57 -10.58 -10.33
N ARG A 92 -7.74 -10.81 -9.29
CA ARG A 92 -7.30 -12.17 -8.94
C ARG A 92 -8.45 -13.10 -8.54
N PHE A 93 -9.44 -12.59 -7.80
CA PHE A 93 -10.61 -13.38 -7.44
C PHE A 93 -11.57 -13.62 -8.61
N ALA A 94 -11.73 -12.66 -9.51
CA ALA A 94 -12.58 -12.80 -10.70
C ALA A 94 -12.07 -13.84 -11.70
N GLY A 95 -10.82 -14.30 -11.57
CA GLY A 95 -10.21 -15.29 -12.45
C GLY A 95 -9.72 -14.69 -13.79
N GLY A 96 -9.06 -15.53 -14.58
CA GLY A 96 -8.56 -15.18 -15.91
C GLY A 96 -9.28 -15.95 -17.02
N ASP A 97 -8.85 -15.74 -18.26
CA ASP A 97 -9.40 -16.45 -19.42
C ASP A 97 -9.25 -17.97 -19.27
N GLY A 98 -10.38 -18.68 -19.12
CA GLY A 98 -10.45 -20.14 -19.09
C GLY A 98 -10.72 -20.78 -17.72
N GLU A 99 -10.69 -20.02 -16.62
CA GLU A 99 -10.96 -20.52 -15.27
C GLU A 99 -12.20 -19.85 -14.64
N PRO A 100 -13.10 -20.60 -13.97
CA PRO A 100 -14.22 -19.98 -13.27
C PRO A 100 -13.73 -19.14 -12.09
N GLY A 101 -14.02 -17.84 -12.15
CA GLY A 101 -13.83 -16.90 -11.06
C GLY A 101 -14.72 -17.15 -9.86
N VAL A 102 -14.38 -16.52 -8.75
CA VAL A 102 -15.21 -16.44 -7.54
C VAL A 102 -16.52 -15.73 -7.88
N ARG A 103 -17.65 -16.32 -7.49
CA ARG A 103 -18.98 -15.74 -7.69
C ARG A 103 -19.49 -15.10 -6.41
N GLU A 104 -19.25 -15.73 -5.26
CA GLU A 104 -19.68 -15.26 -3.95
C GLU A 104 -18.49 -15.24 -2.98
N LEU A 105 -18.26 -14.09 -2.34
CA LEU A 105 -17.14 -13.87 -1.43
C LEU A 105 -17.60 -13.20 -0.14
N ALA A 106 -17.08 -13.65 1.00
CA ALA A 106 -17.23 -12.94 2.27
C ALA A 106 -16.02 -12.00 2.53
N ASP A 107 -16.28 -10.70 2.64
CA ASP A 107 -15.33 -9.66 3.05
C ASP A 107 -15.47 -9.43 4.56
N LEU A 108 -14.57 -10.04 5.33
CA LEU A 108 -14.58 -10.03 6.80
C LEU A 108 -13.69 -8.90 7.31
N CYS A 109 -14.28 -8.00 8.11
CA CYS A 109 -13.73 -6.69 8.46
C CYS A 109 -13.74 -5.71 7.28
N CYS A 110 -14.89 -5.60 6.59
CA CYS A 110 -15.01 -4.86 5.33
C CYS A 110 -14.76 -3.34 5.44
N GLY A 111 -14.75 -2.78 6.65
CA GLY A 111 -14.58 -1.35 6.87
C GLY A 111 -15.62 -0.54 6.09
N ILE A 112 -15.19 0.58 5.49
CA ILE A 112 -16.06 1.44 4.66
C ILE A 112 -16.40 0.85 3.28
N GLY A 113 -16.06 -0.42 3.03
CA GLY A 113 -16.44 -1.19 1.84
C GLY A 113 -15.51 -1.02 0.62
N GLY A 114 -14.30 -0.50 0.80
CA GLY A 114 -13.38 -0.23 -0.32
C GLY A 114 -13.05 -1.48 -1.16
N ASP A 115 -12.78 -2.59 -0.49
CA ASP A 115 -12.47 -3.88 -1.13
C ASP A 115 -13.74 -4.54 -1.68
N ALA A 116 -14.84 -4.56 -0.92
CA ALA A 116 -16.16 -4.98 -1.40
C ALA A 116 -16.62 -4.27 -2.69
N ILE A 117 -16.37 -2.96 -2.81
CA ILE A 117 -16.69 -2.19 -4.02
C ILE A 117 -15.88 -2.67 -5.23
N ALA A 118 -14.57 -2.91 -5.05
CA ALA A 118 -13.72 -3.41 -6.13
C ALA A 118 -14.13 -4.82 -6.58
N LEU A 119 -14.42 -5.70 -5.62
CA LEU A 119 -14.93 -7.06 -5.85
C LEU A 119 -16.27 -7.05 -6.60
N ALA A 120 -17.22 -6.21 -6.16
CA ALA A 120 -18.52 -6.09 -6.81
C ALA A 120 -18.43 -5.59 -8.25
N ARG A 121 -17.50 -4.66 -8.53
CA ARG A 121 -17.18 -4.19 -9.88
C ARG A 121 -16.56 -5.28 -10.76
N ALA A 122 -15.78 -6.17 -10.17
CA ALA A 122 -15.24 -7.34 -10.86
C ALA A 122 -16.28 -8.47 -11.06
N GLY A 123 -17.53 -8.26 -10.65
CA GLY A 123 -18.64 -9.18 -10.90
C GLY A 123 -18.95 -10.13 -9.73
N VAL A 124 -18.22 -10.04 -8.62
CA VAL A 124 -18.40 -10.88 -7.42
C VAL A 124 -19.60 -10.37 -6.60
N ARG A 125 -20.42 -11.26 -6.05
CA ARG A 125 -21.38 -10.92 -4.99
C ARG A 125 -20.67 -10.98 -3.64
N VAL A 126 -20.80 -9.93 -2.85
CA VAL A 126 -20.02 -9.75 -1.63
C VAL A 126 -20.92 -9.75 -0.41
N LEU A 127 -20.64 -10.64 0.54
CA LEU A 127 -21.10 -10.53 1.92
C LEU A 127 -20.07 -9.71 2.71
N ALA A 128 -20.34 -8.44 2.95
CA ALA A 128 -19.47 -7.53 3.67
C ALA A 128 -19.84 -7.50 5.16
N VAL A 129 -18.93 -7.90 6.04
CA VAL A 129 -19.18 -8.01 7.49
C VAL A 129 -18.25 -7.10 8.27
N ASP A 130 -18.83 -6.25 9.13
CA ASP A 130 -18.11 -5.48 10.13
C ASP A 130 -18.93 -5.41 11.42
N ARG A 131 -18.26 -5.22 12.56
CA ARG A 131 -18.93 -5.12 13.85
C ARG A 131 -19.33 -3.69 14.21
N ASP A 132 -18.69 -2.70 13.61
CA ASP A 132 -18.95 -1.29 13.92
C ASP A 132 -20.20 -0.80 13.17
N PRO A 133 -21.27 -0.40 13.87
CA PRO A 133 -22.52 -0.05 13.20
C PRO A 133 -22.41 1.17 12.27
N LEU A 134 -21.61 2.17 12.63
CA LEU A 134 -21.40 3.35 11.78
C LEU A 134 -20.64 2.98 10.50
N THR A 135 -19.61 2.14 10.63
CA THR A 135 -18.81 1.64 9.51
C THR A 135 -19.68 0.83 8.55
N CYS A 136 -20.57 -0.01 9.06
CA CYS A 136 -21.56 -0.73 8.25
C CYS A 136 -22.53 0.23 7.52
N ASP A 137 -23.03 1.26 8.21
CA ASP A 137 -23.92 2.26 7.60
C ASP A 137 -23.20 3.00 6.47
N VAL A 138 -21.92 3.35 6.67
CA VAL A 138 -21.07 3.96 5.63
C VAL A 138 -20.82 3.01 4.47
N ALA A 139 -20.53 1.73 4.71
CA ALA A 139 -20.34 0.74 3.66
C ALA A 139 -21.60 0.58 2.80
N ARG A 140 -22.78 0.49 3.42
CA ARG A 140 -24.08 0.46 2.71
C ARG A 140 -24.29 1.70 1.87
N ALA A 141 -24.04 2.87 2.45
CA ALA A 141 -24.16 4.14 1.75
C ALA A 141 -23.21 4.23 0.55
N ASN A 142 -21.99 3.73 0.68
CA ASN A 142 -21.00 3.71 -0.41
C ASN A 142 -21.41 2.75 -1.53
N ALA A 143 -21.87 1.54 -1.18
CA ALA A 143 -22.40 0.60 -2.16
C ALA A 143 -23.58 1.19 -2.93
N ALA A 144 -24.55 1.80 -2.22
CA ALA A 144 -25.69 2.47 -2.85
C ALA A 144 -25.28 3.67 -3.71
N ALA A 145 -24.43 4.55 -3.17
CA ALA A 145 -23.96 5.75 -3.86
C ALA A 145 -23.21 5.42 -5.15
N LEU A 146 -22.58 4.25 -5.25
CA LEU A 146 -21.85 3.78 -6.43
C LEU A 146 -22.67 2.84 -7.33
N GLY A 147 -23.91 2.51 -6.98
CA GLY A 147 -24.79 1.64 -7.77
C GLY A 147 -24.44 0.16 -7.69
N LEU A 148 -23.97 -0.31 -6.54
CA LEU A 148 -23.52 -1.68 -6.28
C LEU A 148 -24.30 -2.38 -5.15
N ALA A 149 -25.40 -1.78 -4.68
CA ALA A 149 -26.19 -2.28 -3.56
C ALA A 149 -26.86 -3.65 -3.84
N ASP A 150 -27.05 -4.01 -5.11
CA ASP A 150 -27.57 -5.31 -5.55
C ASP A 150 -26.51 -6.43 -5.47
N ARG A 151 -25.23 -6.06 -5.31
CA ARG A 151 -24.09 -6.99 -5.28
C ARG A 151 -23.39 -7.06 -3.92
N ILE A 152 -23.66 -6.12 -3.02
CA ILE A 152 -23.01 -6.03 -1.72
C ILE A 152 -24.07 -6.11 -0.62
N GLU A 153 -24.12 -7.23 0.09
CA GLU A 153 -24.89 -7.37 1.31
C GLU A 153 -24.01 -6.99 2.51
N VAL A 154 -24.41 -5.98 3.29
CA VAL A 154 -23.65 -5.56 4.48
C VAL A 154 -24.31 -6.06 5.75
N ARG A 155 -23.61 -6.88 6.55
CA ARG A 155 -24.07 -7.37 7.86
C ARG A 155 -23.26 -6.72 8.99
N CYS A 156 -23.98 -6.15 9.96
CA CYS A 156 -23.38 -5.57 11.16
C CYS A 156 -23.35 -6.62 12.27
N GLN A 157 -22.25 -7.33 12.43
CA GLN A 157 -22.07 -8.38 13.43
C GLN A 157 -20.58 -8.68 13.67
N ASP A 158 -20.27 -9.47 14.70
CA ASP A 158 -18.92 -10.00 14.84
C ASP A 158 -18.61 -10.96 13.68
N VAL A 159 -17.39 -10.89 13.16
CA VAL A 159 -16.94 -11.74 12.05
C VAL A 159 -16.83 -13.20 12.47
N GLY A 160 -16.64 -13.50 13.76
CA GLY A 160 -16.66 -14.85 14.30
C GLY A 160 -18.02 -15.54 14.21
N ASP A 161 -19.10 -14.76 14.12
CA ASP A 161 -20.48 -15.23 14.01
C ASP A 161 -20.99 -15.24 12.55
N ALA A 162 -20.14 -14.87 11.58
CA ALA A 162 -20.51 -14.83 10.17
C ALA A 162 -20.67 -16.24 9.59
N ASP A 163 -21.85 -16.53 9.05
CA ASP A 163 -22.05 -17.74 8.25
C ASP A 163 -21.44 -17.55 6.86
N ILE A 164 -20.33 -18.24 6.63
CA ILE A 164 -19.60 -18.28 5.36
C ILE A 164 -19.89 -19.56 4.57
N SER A 165 -20.85 -20.37 5.01
CA SER A 165 -21.23 -21.60 4.31
C SER A 165 -21.69 -21.28 2.89
N GLY A 166 -21.11 -21.95 1.90
CA GLY A 166 -21.44 -21.75 0.48
C GLY A 166 -20.75 -20.56 -0.18
N MET A 167 -19.91 -19.80 0.54
CA MET A 167 -19.03 -18.81 -0.10
C MET A 167 -17.92 -19.52 -0.88
N ASP A 168 -17.64 -19.05 -2.10
CA ASP A 168 -16.53 -19.58 -2.91
C ASP A 168 -15.17 -19.13 -2.32
N ALA A 169 -15.16 -17.96 -1.69
CA ALA A 169 -13.95 -17.36 -1.14
C ALA A 169 -14.16 -16.47 0.07
N VAL A 170 -13.06 -16.19 0.78
CA VAL A 170 -12.99 -15.22 1.87
C VAL A 170 -11.89 -14.19 1.60
N PHE A 171 -12.17 -12.93 1.88
CA PHE A 171 -11.16 -11.90 2.11
C PHE A 171 -11.25 -11.45 3.57
N ALA A 172 -10.10 -11.29 4.24
CA ALA A 172 -10.06 -10.70 5.57
C ALA A 172 -8.96 -9.64 5.69
N ASP A 173 -9.31 -8.48 6.26
CA ASP A 173 -8.38 -7.41 6.66
C ASP A 173 -8.57 -7.04 8.13
N PRO A 174 -8.11 -7.89 9.07
CA PRO A 174 -8.27 -7.63 10.48
C PRO A 174 -7.65 -6.31 10.94
N ALA A 175 -8.37 -5.61 11.83
CA ALA A 175 -7.87 -4.38 12.41
C ALA A 175 -6.63 -4.65 13.29
N ARG A 176 -5.60 -3.81 13.16
CA ARG A 176 -4.40 -3.88 14.00
C ARG A 176 -4.69 -3.08 15.28
N ARG A 177 -5.29 -3.71 16.30
CA ARG A 177 -5.67 -3.03 17.56
C ARG A 177 -4.52 -3.03 18.57
N GLY A 178 -4.11 -1.84 19.04
CA GLY A 178 -3.16 -1.69 20.15
C GLY A 178 -2.14 -0.55 19.98
N GLY A 179 -2.44 0.62 20.58
CA GLY A 179 -1.48 1.70 20.86
C GLY A 179 -0.97 2.51 19.66
N ARG A 180 -0.47 3.74 19.93
CA ARG A 180 0.29 4.53 18.96
C ARG A 180 1.59 3.78 18.61
N GLY A 181 1.57 2.97 17.56
CA GLY A 181 2.74 2.19 17.17
C GLY A 181 2.46 1.20 16.04
N ARG A 182 3.54 0.59 15.52
CA ARG A 182 3.43 -0.52 14.57
C ARG A 182 3.22 -1.80 15.36
N ILE A 183 2.13 -2.50 15.07
CA ILE A 183 1.91 -3.87 15.57
C ILE A 183 2.65 -4.81 14.63
N PHE A 184 3.65 -5.51 15.18
CA PHE A 184 4.47 -6.47 14.45
C PHE A 184 3.97 -7.90 14.64
N ASP A 185 3.35 -8.19 15.78
CA ASP A 185 2.80 -9.50 16.10
C ASP A 185 1.44 -9.69 15.37
N PRO A 186 1.34 -10.64 14.42
CA PRO A 186 0.09 -10.93 13.72
C PRO A 186 -1.02 -11.46 14.64
N GLU A 187 -0.68 -12.01 15.81
CA GLU A 187 -1.67 -12.48 16.78
C GLU A 187 -2.30 -11.34 17.59
N ALA A 188 -1.71 -10.14 17.54
CA ALA A 188 -2.31 -8.94 18.12
C ALA A 188 -3.34 -8.25 17.20
N TYR A 189 -3.65 -8.85 16.05
CA TYR A 189 -4.74 -8.37 15.19
C TYR A 189 -6.11 -8.64 15.84
N SER A 190 -7.15 -7.99 15.36
CA SER A 190 -8.53 -8.18 15.82
C SER A 190 -9.45 -8.37 14.61
N PRO A 191 -9.78 -9.63 14.27
CA PRO A 191 -9.33 -10.90 14.89
C PRO A 191 -7.85 -11.27 14.64
N PRO A 192 -7.25 -12.17 15.43
CA PRO A 192 -5.86 -12.63 15.24
C PRO A 192 -5.61 -13.30 13.89
N LEU A 193 -4.36 -13.33 13.43
CA LEU A 193 -4.00 -14.04 12.19
C LEU A 193 -4.37 -15.53 12.26
N SER A 194 -4.13 -16.20 13.38
CA SER A 194 -4.53 -17.61 13.57
C SER A 194 -6.01 -17.88 13.27
N TRP A 195 -6.90 -16.99 13.71
CA TRP A 195 -8.32 -17.08 13.36
C TRP A 195 -8.56 -16.92 11.86
N ALA A 196 -7.88 -15.95 11.22
CA ALA A 196 -8.06 -15.68 9.80
C ALA A 196 -7.57 -16.86 8.93
N VAL A 197 -6.49 -17.53 9.35
CA VAL A 197 -5.99 -18.77 8.73
C VAL A 197 -6.98 -19.92 8.92
N GLU A 198 -7.56 -20.09 10.11
CA GLU A 198 -8.60 -21.09 10.35
C GLU A 198 -9.81 -20.88 9.43
N VAL A 199 -10.24 -19.63 9.28
CA VAL A 199 -11.34 -19.25 8.37
C VAL A 199 -10.98 -19.52 6.91
N ALA A 200 -9.76 -19.19 6.49
CA ALA A 200 -9.28 -19.48 5.13
C ALA A 200 -9.35 -20.98 4.79
N GLY A 201 -9.06 -21.86 5.76
CA GLY A 201 -9.15 -23.32 5.59
C GLY A 201 -10.58 -23.88 5.43
N ARG A 202 -11.62 -23.06 5.59
CA ARG A 202 -13.04 -23.46 5.45
C ARG A 202 -13.59 -23.24 4.04
N VAL A 203 -12.86 -22.55 3.17
CA VAL A 203 -13.29 -22.18 1.81
C VAL A 203 -12.22 -22.58 0.79
N SER A 204 -12.59 -22.62 -0.49
CA SER A 204 -11.68 -23.06 -1.56
C SER A 204 -10.59 -22.03 -1.90
N ARG A 205 -10.88 -20.73 -1.74
CA ARG A 205 -9.95 -19.64 -2.02
C ARG A 205 -10.01 -18.60 -0.91
N ALA A 206 -8.87 -18.05 -0.50
CA ALA A 206 -8.86 -16.95 0.44
C ALA A 206 -7.72 -15.96 0.22
N ALA A 207 -7.92 -14.73 0.69
CA ALA A 207 -6.89 -13.72 0.79
C ALA A 207 -6.91 -13.09 2.18
N LEU A 208 -5.78 -13.12 2.89
CA LEU A 208 -5.62 -12.51 4.20
C LEU A 208 -4.67 -11.34 4.07
N LYS A 209 -5.16 -10.11 4.29
CA LYS A 209 -4.31 -8.92 4.30
C LYS A 209 -3.58 -8.82 5.63
N VAL A 210 -2.26 -8.65 5.56
CA VAL A 210 -1.37 -8.57 6.72
C VAL A 210 -0.42 -7.38 6.60
N ALA A 211 0.28 -7.07 7.68
CA ALA A 211 1.27 -5.99 7.66
C ALA A 211 2.43 -6.32 6.70
N PRO A 212 2.97 -5.33 5.95
CA PRO A 212 4.17 -5.53 5.14
C PRO A 212 5.38 -6.06 5.92
N GLY A 213 5.38 -5.89 7.25
CA GLY A 213 6.43 -6.37 8.15
C GLY A 213 6.10 -7.69 8.85
N ILE A 214 5.14 -8.47 8.33
CA ILE A 214 4.87 -9.82 8.85
C ILE A 214 6.17 -10.64 8.90
N PRO A 215 6.47 -11.35 10.01
CA PRO A 215 7.57 -12.29 10.04
C PRO A 215 7.35 -13.40 9.00
N HIS A 216 8.38 -13.78 8.25
CA HIS A 216 8.25 -14.82 7.20
C HIS A 216 7.88 -16.17 7.80
N GLU A 217 8.33 -16.46 9.02
CA GLU A 217 7.98 -17.64 9.79
C GLU A 217 6.50 -17.70 10.23
N ALA A 218 5.77 -16.58 10.16
CA ALA A 218 4.34 -16.53 10.43
C ALA A 218 3.48 -16.81 9.17
N VAL A 219 4.09 -16.92 8.00
CA VAL A 219 3.40 -17.29 6.76
C VAL A 219 3.08 -18.79 6.79
N PRO A 220 1.81 -19.21 6.65
CA PRO A 220 1.46 -20.61 6.58
C PRO A 220 2.09 -21.31 5.37
N HIS A 221 2.51 -22.57 5.57
CA HIS A 221 3.20 -23.37 4.55
C HIS A 221 2.39 -23.65 3.28
N ASP A 222 1.06 -23.55 3.36
CA ASP A 222 0.08 -23.77 2.29
C ASP A 222 -0.39 -22.45 1.65
N ALA A 223 0.12 -21.30 2.12
CA ALA A 223 -0.21 -19.98 1.58
C ALA A 223 0.91 -19.45 0.68
N SER A 224 0.55 -18.89 -0.47
CA SER A 224 1.46 -18.01 -1.21
C SER A 224 1.45 -16.62 -0.59
N ALA A 225 2.62 -15.98 -0.47
CA ALA A 225 2.74 -14.67 0.15
C ALA A 225 3.14 -13.61 -0.88
N GLU A 226 2.49 -12.46 -0.83
CA GLU A 226 2.71 -11.40 -1.81
C GLU A 226 2.80 -10.03 -1.16
N TRP A 227 3.86 -9.28 -1.46
CA TRP A 227 4.02 -7.90 -1.04
C TRP A 227 3.65 -6.95 -2.17
N ILE A 228 2.78 -5.98 -1.90
CA ILE A 228 2.26 -5.05 -2.90
C ILE A 228 2.77 -3.64 -2.63
N SER A 229 3.46 -3.06 -3.62
CA SER A 229 3.92 -1.67 -3.64
C SER A 229 3.04 -0.82 -4.55
N VAL A 230 2.81 0.43 -4.16
CA VAL A 230 2.14 1.43 -4.99
C VAL A 230 3.01 2.66 -5.06
N GLY A 231 3.50 3.00 -6.24
CA GLY A 231 4.34 4.19 -6.46
C GLY A 231 5.64 4.19 -5.65
N GLY A 232 6.27 3.02 -5.45
CA GLY A 232 7.53 2.89 -4.69
C GLY A 232 7.35 2.71 -3.18
N GLU A 233 6.12 2.60 -2.69
CA GLU A 233 5.82 2.40 -1.27
C GLU A 233 5.02 1.11 -1.05
N VAL A 234 5.58 0.19 -0.24
CA VAL A 234 4.90 -1.05 0.18
C VAL A 234 3.67 -0.71 1.00
N LYS A 235 2.51 -1.15 0.54
CA LYS A 235 1.23 -0.85 1.19
C LYS A 235 0.76 -2.00 2.06
N GLU A 236 0.88 -3.23 1.57
CA GLU A 236 0.42 -4.42 2.28
C GLU A 236 1.21 -5.67 1.87
N ALA A 237 1.02 -6.72 2.66
CA ALA A 237 1.26 -8.07 2.23
C ALA A 237 -0.07 -8.84 2.25
N VAL A 238 -0.20 -9.85 1.40
CA VAL A 238 -1.38 -10.70 1.29
C VAL A 238 -0.95 -12.15 1.31
N LEU A 239 -1.63 -12.96 2.12
CA LEU A 239 -1.50 -14.42 2.14
C LEU A 239 -2.66 -14.99 1.33
N TRP A 240 -2.34 -15.74 0.28
CA TRP A 240 -3.30 -16.29 -0.65
C TRP A 240 -3.39 -17.80 -0.48
N PHE A 241 -4.60 -18.31 -0.34
CA PHE A 241 -4.92 -19.72 -0.16
C PHE A 241 -5.73 -20.25 -1.33
N GLY A 242 -5.47 -21.51 -1.70
CA GLY A 242 -6.07 -22.17 -2.86
C GLY A 242 -5.46 -21.73 -4.19
N GLU A 243 -5.86 -22.40 -5.28
CA GLU A 243 -5.45 -22.02 -6.63
C GLU A 243 -6.14 -20.70 -7.03
N ILE A 244 -5.41 -19.60 -6.87
CA ILE A 244 -5.79 -18.29 -7.35
C ILE A 244 -4.89 -18.01 -8.57
N PRO A 245 -5.42 -18.13 -9.81
CA PRO A 245 -4.63 -18.15 -11.02
C PRO A 245 -3.56 -17.07 -11.05
N ASP A 246 -2.34 -17.47 -11.34
CA ASP A 246 -1.24 -16.55 -11.57
C ASP A 246 -1.39 -15.91 -12.96
N SER A 247 -1.06 -14.63 -13.07
CA SER A 247 -0.81 -13.97 -14.35
C SER A 247 0.56 -14.34 -14.94
N GLY A 248 1.24 -15.37 -14.41
CA GLY A 248 2.60 -15.75 -14.78
C GLY A 248 2.77 -17.27 -14.75
N THR A 249 3.32 -17.81 -15.83
CA THR A 249 3.59 -19.24 -16.03
C THR A 249 4.67 -19.74 -15.07
N GLY A 250 4.28 -20.35 -13.95
CA GLY A 250 5.19 -21.01 -13.01
C GLY A 250 4.77 -22.45 -12.76
N SER A 251 5.66 -23.40 -13.05
CA SER A 251 5.52 -24.83 -12.74
C SER A 251 5.21 -25.04 -11.25
N ALA A 252 4.37 -26.02 -10.94
CA ALA A 252 4.09 -26.46 -9.57
C ALA A 252 5.39 -26.77 -8.82
N THR A 253 5.79 -25.87 -7.93
CA THR A 253 6.84 -26.12 -6.92
C THR A 253 6.20 -26.70 -5.67
N GLU A 254 6.94 -27.50 -4.90
CA GLU A 254 6.47 -28.05 -3.61
C GLU A 254 6.17 -26.98 -2.56
N THR A 255 6.70 -25.76 -2.73
CA THR A 255 6.45 -24.60 -1.86
C THR A 255 5.62 -23.56 -2.60
N PRO A 256 4.57 -22.98 -1.97
CA PRO A 256 3.83 -21.86 -2.55
C PRO A 256 4.75 -20.68 -2.87
N PRO A 257 4.51 -19.96 -3.99
CA PRO A 257 5.39 -18.88 -4.43
C PRO A 257 5.34 -17.68 -3.48
N VAL A 258 6.48 -16.98 -3.35
CA VAL A 258 6.56 -15.65 -2.74
C VAL A 258 6.66 -14.61 -3.86
N ARG A 259 5.91 -13.52 -3.76
CA ARG A 259 5.77 -12.51 -4.83
C ARG A 259 6.00 -11.08 -4.33
N ALA A 260 6.47 -10.23 -5.24
CA ALA A 260 6.45 -8.78 -5.11
C ALA A 260 5.73 -8.17 -6.32
N THR A 261 4.65 -7.43 -6.07
CA THR A 261 3.84 -6.78 -7.11
C THR A 261 3.91 -5.27 -6.98
N LEU A 262 4.18 -4.57 -8.08
CA LEU A 262 4.34 -3.12 -8.14
C LEU A 262 3.22 -2.51 -8.99
N LEU A 263 2.45 -1.60 -8.39
CA LEU A 263 1.32 -0.92 -9.01
C LEU A 263 1.59 0.58 -9.23
N PRO A 264 1.01 1.17 -10.29
CA PRO A 264 0.23 0.52 -11.35
C PRO A 264 1.13 -0.26 -12.33
N GLY A 265 0.56 -1.26 -13.00
CA GLY A 265 1.24 -2.05 -14.04
C GLY A 265 1.22 -3.55 -13.77
N PRO A 266 1.54 -4.38 -14.78
CA PRO A 266 1.57 -5.84 -14.67
C PRO A 266 2.92 -6.34 -14.11
N HIS A 267 3.48 -5.65 -13.11
CA HIS A 267 4.84 -5.92 -12.62
C HIS A 267 4.81 -6.81 -11.39
N THR A 268 4.91 -8.12 -11.60
CA THR A 268 5.00 -9.12 -10.53
C THR A 268 6.29 -9.92 -10.68
N LEU A 269 7.14 -9.85 -9.66
CA LEU A 269 8.32 -10.68 -9.51
C LEU A 269 7.96 -11.87 -8.60
N SER A 270 8.29 -13.08 -9.04
CA SER A 270 8.00 -14.32 -8.28
C SER A 270 9.29 -15.03 -7.92
N SER A 271 9.30 -15.64 -6.74
CA SER A 271 10.41 -16.44 -6.22
C SER A 271 10.75 -17.60 -7.17
N ARG A 272 12.03 -17.76 -7.48
CA ARG A 272 12.55 -18.92 -8.22
C ARG A 272 13.52 -19.77 -7.39
N GLY A 273 13.72 -19.41 -6.12
CA GLY A 273 14.67 -20.10 -5.24
C GLY A 273 16.12 -19.82 -5.62
N LEU A 274 16.42 -18.63 -6.15
CA LEU A 274 17.79 -18.22 -6.43
C LEU A 274 18.58 -18.08 -5.13
N PRO A 275 19.88 -18.40 -5.13
CA PRO A 275 20.74 -18.12 -3.99
C PRO A 275 20.94 -16.62 -3.79
N ASP A 276 21.33 -16.21 -2.58
CA ASP A 276 21.70 -14.82 -2.29
C ASP A 276 22.74 -14.33 -3.30
N PRO A 277 22.58 -13.14 -3.91
CA PRO A 277 23.54 -12.64 -4.88
C PRO A 277 24.89 -12.41 -4.22
N PRO A 278 25.99 -12.68 -4.93
CA PRO A 278 27.32 -12.41 -4.39
C PRO A 278 27.47 -10.93 -4.05
N ALA A 279 28.31 -10.63 -3.07
CA ALA A 279 28.78 -9.27 -2.84
C ALA A 279 30.08 -9.02 -3.62
N GLY A 280 30.23 -7.82 -4.16
CA GLY A 280 31.36 -7.46 -5.01
C GLY A 280 31.71 -5.97 -4.95
N PRO A 281 32.72 -5.52 -5.72
CA PRO A 281 33.11 -4.12 -5.77
C PRO A 281 31.96 -3.25 -6.32
N MET A 282 31.95 -1.98 -5.94
CA MET A 282 30.98 -1.03 -6.44
C MET A 282 31.19 -0.77 -7.94
N GLY A 283 30.13 -0.95 -8.74
CA GLY A 283 30.12 -0.59 -10.16
C GLY A 283 29.72 0.87 -10.39
N ARG A 284 29.54 1.26 -11.66
CA ARG A 284 29.11 2.62 -12.03
C ARG A 284 27.68 2.96 -11.58
N TYR A 285 26.79 1.96 -11.55
CA TYR A 285 25.38 2.15 -11.25
C TYR A 285 24.99 1.47 -9.94
N LEU A 286 24.10 2.12 -9.20
CA LEU A 286 23.47 1.60 -7.99
C LEU A 286 21.98 1.45 -8.24
N TYR A 287 21.41 0.32 -7.85
CA TYR A 287 19.99 0.05 -7.91
C TYR A 287 19.46 -0.15 -6.49
N GLU A 288 18.40 0.60 -6.17
CA GLU A 288 17.61 0.44 -4.96
C GLU A 288 16.38 -0.39 -5.29
N PRO A 289 16.34 -1.69 -4.93
CA PRO A 289 15.14 -2.50 -5.12
C PRO A 289 13.94 -1.90 -4.40
N ASP A 290 12.76 -2.04 -5.00
CA ASP A 290 11.50 -1.62 -4.40
C ASP A 290 11.29 -2.30 -3.05
N GLY A 291 10.60 -1.62 -2.13
CA GLY A 291 10.36 -2.15 -0.81
C GLY A 291 9.64 -3.50 -0.81
N ALA A 292 8.75 -3.78 -1.77
CA ALA A 292 8.06 -5.05 -1.89
C ALA A 292 9.04 -6.17 -2.29
N VAL A 293 9.96 -5.90 -3.21
CA VAL A 293 11.05 -6.83 -3.59
C VAL A 293 11.91 -7.16 -2.37
N VAL A 294 12.30 -6.14 -1.59
CA VAL A 294 13.09 -6.35 -0.37
C VAL A 294 12.31 -7.15 0.67
N ARG A 295 11.03 -6.84 0.89
CA ARG A 295 10.20 -7.50 1.90
C ARG A 295 9.82 -8.94 1.53
N ALA A 296 9.65 -9.21 0.24
CA ALA A 296 9.43 -10.53 -0.31
C ALA A 296 10.71 -11.39 -0.40
N HIS A 297 11.87 -10.85 0.02
CA HIS A 297 13.18 -11.50 -0.13
C HIS A 297 13.56 -11.84 -1.59
N LEU A 298 13.07 -11.05 -2.55
CA LEU A 298 13.30 -11.26 -3.99
C LEU A 298 14.44 -10.40 -4.55
N VAL A 299 15.39 -10.01 -3.70
CA VAL A 299 16.56 -9.23 -4.13
C VAL A 299 17.42 -10.04 -5.09
N ALA A 300 17.44 -11.36 -4.96
CA ALA A 300 18.17 -12.24 -5.87
C ALA A 300 17.62 -12.20 -7.28
N GLU A 301 16.30 -12.33 -7.42
CA GLU A 301 15.61 -12.25 -8.69
C GLU A 301 15.77 -10.88 -9.34
N ALA A 302 15.72 -9.81 -8.55
CA ALA A 302 15.96 -8.46 -9.06
C ALA A 302 17.42 -8.24 -9.50
N ALA A 303 18.39 -8.77 -8.75
CA ALA A 303 19.81 -8.67 -9.08
C ALA A 303 20.14 -9.42 -10.37
N GLU A 304 19.59 -10.62 -10.58
CA GLU A 304 19.76 -11.39 -11.81
C GLU A 304 19.22 -10.62 -13.03
N GLN A 305 18.02 -10.04 -12.94
CA GLN A 305 17.44 -9.25 -14.04
C GLN A 305 18.26 -7.98 -14.36
N LEU A 306 18.93 -7.41 -13.36
CA LEU A 306 19.81 -6.26 -13.51
C LEU A 306 21.23 -6.64 -13.98
N GLY A 307 21.56 -7.94 -14.07
CA GLY A 307 22.92 -8.42 -14.34
C GLY A 307 23.92 -7.96 -13.29
N GLY A 308 23.47 -7.76 -12.04
CA GLY A 308 24.26 -7.11 -10.99
C GLY A 308 24.50 -7.98 -9.75
N HIS A 309 25.25 -7.43 -8.81
CA HIS A 309 25.61 -8.07 -7.54
C HIS A 309 25.42 -7.10 -6.36
N LEU A 310 25.52 -7.57 -5.12
CA LEU A 310 25.36 -6.71 -3.95
C LEU A 310 26.61 -5.88 -3.65
N ILE A 311 26.44 -4.67 -3.12
CA ILE A 311 27.58 -3.86 -2.63
C ILE A 311 28.12 -4.33 -1.27
N ASP A 312 27.31 -5.10 -0.53
CA ASP A 312 27.59 -5.64 0.79
C ASP A 312 26.62 -6.80 1.07
N PRO A 313 27.04 -7.91 1.70
CA PRO A 313 26.17 -9.06 1.96
C PRO A 313 24.92 -8.74 2.79
N THR A 314 24.92 -7.64 3.54
CA THR A 314 23.84 -7.27 4.47
C THR A 314 22.98 -6.11 3.98
N ILE A 315 23.25 -5.60 2.77
CA ILE A 315 22.62 -4.40 2.23
C ILE A 315 21.97 -4.73 0.89
N ALA A 316 20.65 -4.64 0.84
CA ALA A 316 19.85 -4.78 -0.38
C ALA A 316 20.02 -3.56 -1.32
N TYR A 317 21.23 -3.34 -1.80
CA TYR A 317 21.55 -2.49 -2.94
C TYR A 317 22.28 -3.34 -3.97
N VAL A 318 21.80 -3.31 -5.20
CA VAL A 318 22.41 -4.01 -6.34
C VAL A 318 23.30 -3.01 -7.09
N THR A 319 24.41 -3.45 -7.64
CA THR A 319 25.30 -2.62 -8.45
C THR A 319 25.72 -3.33 -9.72
N GLY A 320 26.10 -2.56 -10.74
CA GLY A 320 26.63 -3.04 -12.01
C GLY A 320 27.29 -1.91 -12.79
N ASP A 321 28.01 -2.27 -13.86
CA ASP A 321 28.74 -1.30 -14.70
C ASP A 321 27.93 -0.79 -15.89
N GLU A 322 26.81 -1.44 -16.20
CA GLU A 322 25.89 -1.05 -17.27
C GLU A 322 24.55 -0.54 -16.73
N ALA A 323 24.01 0.47 -17.40
CA ALA A 323 22.73 1.07 -17.05
C ALA A 323 21.58 0.16 -17.51
N HIS A 324 20.70 -0.17 -16.58
CA HIS A 324 19.53 -1.00 -16.81
C HIS A 324 18.29 -0.27 -16.27
N VAL A 325 17.19 -0.36 -17.00
CA VAL A 325 15.88 0.09 -16.53
C VAL A 325 15.14 -1.13 -16.00
N SER A 326 14.64 -1.05 -14.78
CA SER A 326 13.85 -2.12 -14.17
C SER A 326 12.64 -1.52 -13.45
N PRO A 327 11.46 -2.15 -13.55
CA PRO A 327 10.33 -1.76 -12.72
C PRO A 327 10.60 -2.08 -11.25
N TYR A 328 11.46 -3.06 -10.95
CA TYR A 328 11.69 -3.61 -9.60
C TYR A 328 12.75 -2.86 -8.80
N ALA A 329 13.45 -1.89 -9.40
CA ALA A 329 14.47 -1.10 -8.72
C ALA A 329 14.61 0.31 -9.31
N THR A 330 14.86 1.29 -8.44
CA THR A 330 15.27 2.63 -8.88
C THR A 330 16.78 2.67 -9.10
N GLY A 331 17.21 2.98 -10.33
CA GLY A 331 18.62 3.10 -10.68
C GLY A 331 19.19 4.50 -10.46
N TYR A 332 20.47 4.56 -10.14
CA TYR A 332 21.26 5.77 -9.93
C TYR A 332 22.64 5.61 -10.57
N GLU A 333 23.09 6.63 -11.28
CA GLU A 333 24.50 6.72 -11.67
C GLU A 333 25.30 7.30 -10.51
N ILE A 334 26.34 6.58 -10.09
CA ILE A 334 27.17 6.96 -8.94
C ILE A 334 28.42 7.67 -9.43
N THR A 335 28.62 8.89 -8.93
CA THR A 335 29.76 9.75 -9.25
C THR A 335 30.89 9.59 -8.25
N ASP A 336 30.60 9.22 -7.00
CA ASP A 336 31.60 9.09 -5.95
C ASP A 336 31.29 7.95 -4.98
N VAL A 337 32.34 7.24 -4.59
CA VAL A 337 32.34 6.23 -3.53
C VAL A 337 33.36 6.67 -2.49
N LEU A 338 32.91 7.16 -1.34
CA LEU A 338 33.78 7.79 -0.34
C LEU A 338 33.51 7.21 1.06
N PRO A 339 34.54 7.02 1.90
CA PRO A 339 34.31 6.73 3.33
C PRO A 339 33.43 7.80 3.96
N PHE A 340 32.52 7.39 4.85
CA PHE A 340 31.62 8.34 5.50
C PHE A 340 32.40 9.42 6.28
N ASN A 341 32.28 10.67 5.85
CA ASN A 341 32.88 11.82 6.52
C ASN A 341 32.06 13.08 6.27
N LEU A 342 31.42 13.61 7.32
CA LEU A 342 30.54 14.78 7.21
C LEU A 342 31.25 16.02 6.67
N LYS A 343 32.50 16.28 7.08
CA LYS A 343 33.26 17.45 6.62
C LYS A 343 33.54 17.35 5.12
N ARG A 344 33.93 16.16 4.65
CA ARG A 344 34.18 15.89 3.23
C ARG A 344 32.89 15.96 2.41
N LEU A 345 31.80 15.38 2.89
CA LEU A 345 30.49 15.45 2.23
C LEU A 345 30.07 16.90 1.99
N ARG A 346 30.16 17.75 3.02
CA ARG A 346 29.83 19.18 2.91
C ARG A 346 30.73 19.92 1.92
N ALA A 347 32.01 19.58 1.87
CA ALA A 347 32.94 20.17 0.91
C ALA A 347 32.56 19.81 -0.53
N VAL A 348 32.30 18.53 -0.81
CA VAL A 348 31.92 18.05 -2.15
C VAL A 348 30.59 18.65 -2.61
N LEU A 349 29.57 18.66 -1.74
CA LEU A 349 28.26 19.22 -2.09
C LEU A 349 28.31 20.74 -2.34
N ARG A 350 29.13 21.47 -1.57
CA ARG A 350 29.34 22.92 -1.76
C ARG A 350 30.09 23.21 -3.06
N ASP A 351 31.14 22.46 -3.35
CA ASP A 351 31.94 22.60 -4.59
C ASP A 351 31.07 22.41 -5.84
N ARG A 352 30.09 21.51 -5.75
CA ARG A 352 29.11 21.24 -6.81
C ARG A 352 27.88 22.17 -6.80
N GLY A 353 27.83 23.16 -5.91
CA GLY A 353 26.69 24.09 -5.78
C GLY A 353 25.36 23.38 -5.53
N VAL A 354 25.36 22.30 -4.74
CA VAL A 354 24.14 21.53 -4.43
C VAL A 354 23.29 22.27 -3.42
N GLY A 355 22.11 22.73 -3.83
CA GLY A 355 21.08 23.27 -2.94
C GLY A 355 20.05 22.22 -2.49
N THR A 356 19.86 21.15 -3.25
CA THR A 356 18.89 20.09 -2.94
C THR A 356 19.57 18.73 -2.84
N ALA A 357 19.49 18.08 -1.66
CA ALA A 357 19.99 16.71 -1.49
C ALA A 357 18.90 15.73 -1.08
N THR A 358 18.75 14.67 -1.87
CA THR A 358 17.99 13.48 -1.49
C THR A 358 18.91 12.58 -0.67
N ILE A 359 18.62 12.41 0.62
CA ILE A 359 19.45 11.60 1.52
C ILE A 359 18.74 10.26 1.74
N LYS A 360 19.37 9.18 1.30
CA LYS A 360 18.93 7.80 1.48
C LYS A 360 19.83 7.10 2.48
N LYS A 361 19.29 6.19 3.29
CA LYS A 361 20.07 5.40 4.23
C LYS A 361 19.68 3.93 4.20
N ARG A 362 20.68 3.06 4.30
CA ARG A 362 20.50 1.61 4.49
C ARG A 362 21.74 1.06 5.17
N GLY A 363 21.61 0.49 6.36
CA GLY A 363 22.76 0.02 7.16
C GLY A 363 23.63 1.15 7.74
N SER A 364 23.07 2.35 7.91
CA SER A 364 23.74 3.49 8.55
C SER A 364 22.96 3.97 9.77
N ALA A 365 23.67 4.29 10.85
CA ALA A 365 23.12 4.86 12.09
C ALA A 365 22.80 6.36 11.98
N VAL A 366 23.21 7.01 10.89
CA VAL A 366 23.03 8.46 10.72
C VAL A 366 21.56 8.79 10.50
N ASP A 367 21.07 9.81 11.20
CA ASP A 367 19.73 10.36 10.97
C ASP A 367 19.71 11.29 9.74
N PRO A 368 18.88 11.01 8.70
CA PRO A 368 18.84 11.83 7.50
C PRO A 368 18.35 13.27 7.74
N ALA A 369 17.41 13.48 8.67
CA ALA A 369 16.86 14.80 8.97
C ALA A 369 17.88 15.67 9.72
N GLU A 370 18.60 15.09 10.68
CA GLU A 370 19.72 15.76 11.34
C GLU A 370 20.86 16.04 10.36
N LEU A 371 21.20 15.08 9.50
CA LEU A 371 22.23 15.28 8.49
C LEU A 371 21.87 16.44 7.57
N ARG A 372 20.62 16.47 7.05
CA ARG A 372 20.13 17.54 6.17
C ARG A 372 20.35 18.93 6.79
N LYS A 373 20.00 19.11 8.08
CA LYS A 373 20.22 20.36 8.82
C LYS A 373 21.71 20.73 8.90
N LYS A 374 22.60 19.73 9.07
CA LYS A 374 24.05 19.93 9.16
C LYS A 374 24.70 20.26 7.83
N LEU A 375 24.12 19.89 6.69
CA LEU A 375 24.75 20.10 5.38
C LEU A 375 24.85 21.59 5.00
N ARG A 376 23.83 22.41 5.33
CA ARG A 376 23.70 23.83 4.92
C ARG A 376 23.90 23.98 3.41
N LEU A 377 22.94 23.43 2.65
CA LEU A 377 22.98 23.35 1.19
C LEU A 377 22.53 24.68 0.58
N GLU A 378 23.28 25.14 -0.42
CA GLU A 378 23.04 26.38 -1.15
C GLU A 378 23.46 26.18 -2.61
N GLY A 379 22.65 26.68 -3.55
CA GLY A 379 22.93 26.62 -4.98
C GLY A 379 21.83 25.92 -5.79
N PRO A 380 21.95 25.91 -7.13
CA PRO A 380 20.91 25.37 -8.01
C PRO A 380 20.99 23.85 -8.22
N GLY A 381 22.10 23.21 -7.82
CA GLY A 381 22.35 21.79 -8.08
C GLY A 381 21.56 20.85 -7.20
N SER A 382 21.43 19.59 -7.65
CA SER A 382 20.82 18.50 -6.90
C SER A 382 21.70 17.25 -6.85
N CYS A 383 21.69 16.52 -5.74
CA CYS A 383 22.44 15.28 -5.59
C CYS A 383 21.66 14.25 -4.74
N THR A 384 21.79 12.97 -5.07
CA THR A 384 21.38 11.88 -4.19
C THR A 384 22.58 11.39 -3.40
N VAL A 385 22.45 11.37 -2.07
CA VAL A 385 23.47 10.90 -1.13
C VAL A 385 22.96 9.63 -0.46
N PHE A 386 23.67 8.52 -0.64
CA PHE A 386 23.40 7.26 0.05
C PHE A 386 24.35 7.10 1.22
N LEU A 387 23.80 6.85 2.40
CA LEU A 387 24.55 6.49 3.60
C LEU A 387 24.40 4.98 3.82
N THR A 388 25.47 4.24 3.57
CA THR A 388 25.40 2.78 3.55
C THR A 388 26.70 2.10 3.97
N ARG A 389 26.79 0.80 3.73
CA ARG A 389 28.01 0.01 3.87
C ARG A 389 28.40 -0.56 2.51
N VAL A 390 29.69 -0.56 2.21
CA VAL A 390 30.28 -1.23 1.06
C VAL A 390 31.39 -2.12 1.60
N ALA A 391 31.31 -3.43 1.34
CA ALA A 391 32.25 -4.42 1.89
C ALA A 391 32.50 -4.25 3.40
N GLY A 392 31.44 -4.05 4.19
CA GLY A 392 31.47 -3.88 5.64
C GLY A 392 31.81 -2.47 6.15
N ALA A 393 32.28 -1.57 5.29
CA ALA A 393 32.76 -0.24 5.69
C ALA A 393 31.68 0.86 5.52
N PRO A 394 31.46 1.73 6.52
CA PRO A 394 30.58 2.89 6.39
C PRO A 394 31.00 3.82 5.23
N THR A 395 30.14 3.94 4.23
CA THR A 395 30.42 4.59 2.95
C THR A 395 29.30 5.57 2.62
N MET A 396 29.68 6.71 2.01
CA MET A 396 28.76 7.62 1.36
C MET A 396 28.91 7.50 -0.16
N LEU A 397 27.80 7.24 -0.84
CA LEU A 397 27.74 7.26 -2.31
C LEU A 397 27.04 8.53 -2.75
N LEU A 398 27.60 9.20 -3.75
CA LEU A 398 26.98 10.37 -4.36
C LEU A 398 26.63 10.05 -5.80
N GLY A 399 25.49 10.53 -6.26
CA GLY A 399 25.06 10.29 -7.62
C GLY A 399 23.77 11.01 -7.98
N HIS A 400 23.19 10.59 -9.09
CA HIS A 400 21.95 11.14 -9.63
C HIS A 400 21.03 9.99 -10.08
N PRO A 401 19.70 10.15 -9.97
CA PRO A 401 18.79 9.15 -10.52
C PRO A 401 19.09 8.92 -12.01
N LEU A 402 19.04 7.67 -12.45
CA LEU A 402 19.00 7.39 -13.88
C LEU A 402 17.78 8.10 -14.46
N ARG A 403 17.97 8.82 -15.57
CA ARG A 403 16.84 9.43 -16.26
C ARG A 403 15.94 8.30 -16.74
N SER A 404 14.78 8.13 -16.11
CA SER A 404 13.71 7.34 -16.70
C SER A 404 13.40 7.99 -18.05
N GLY A 405 13.61 7.27 -19.16
CA GLY A 405 12.88 7.61 -20.38
C GLY A 405 11.37 7.61 -20.06
N PRO A 406 10.53 8.29 -20.85
CA PRO A 406 9.09 8.18 -20.67
C PRO A 406 8.73 6.68 -20.66
N ALA A 407 8.05 6.23 -19.60
CA ALA A 407 7.51 4.88 -19.52
C ALA A 407 6.65 4.64 -20.77
N ALA A 408 7.00 3.61 -21.54
CA ALA A 408 6.26 3.20 -22.74
C ALA A 408 4.97 2.48 -22.36
#